data_AF-A0A0H3MTT8-F1
#
_entry.id   AF-A0A0H3MTT8-F1
#
_cell.length_a   1.000
_cell.length_b   1.000
_cell.length_c   1.000
_cell.angle_alpha   90.00
_cell.angle_beta   90.00
_cell.angle_gamma   90.00
#
_symmetry.space_group_name_H-M   'P 1'
#
loop_
_entity.id
_entity.type
_entity.pdbx_description
1 polymer ?
#
loop_
_entity_poly.entity_id
_entity_poly.type
_entity_poly.pdbx_seq_one_letter_code
_entity_poly.pdbx_strand_id
1 'polypeptide(L)' 'MKMNERFWDNLEIILAEKDLTWAELARKVFKGQYVYPSEFNRLYQKLRHYKSNRLMPQTRWVERIVLVLEIDYEDLFKR' A
#
# COMPACT_ATOMS: atom_id res chain seq x y z
N MET A 1 15.00 -13.28 -2.56
CA MET A 1 13.90 -12.43 -2.04
C MET A 1 12.66 -12.73 -2.84
N LYS A 2 11.54 -13.05 -2.17
CA LYS A 2 10.28 -13.35 -2.86
C LYS A 2 9.63 -12.06 -3.37
N MET A 3 8.83 -12.14 -4.44
CA MET A 3 8.22 -10.97 -5.12
C MET A 3 7.38 -10.09 -4.17
N ASN A 4 6.64 -10.73 -3.27
CA ASN A 4 5.87 -10.10 -2.19
C ASN A 4 6.75 -9.38 -1.15
N GLU A 5 7.93 -9.92 -0.80
CA GLU A 5 8.84 -9.24 0.10
C GLU A 5 9.36 -7.95 -0.54
N ARG A 6 9.79 -8.04 -1.80
CA ARG A 6 10.30 -6.89 -2.57
C ARG A 6 9.27 -5.79 -2.70
N PHE A 7 8.03 -6.15 -2.97
CA PHE A 7 6.92 -5.21 -3.00
C PHE A 7 6.83 -4.37 -1.71
N TRP A 8 6.86 -5.03 -0.55
CA TRP A 8 6.70 -4.32 0.73
C TRP A 8 7.91 -3.47 1.09
N ASP A 9 9.12 -3.97 0.83
CA ASP A 9 10.35 -3.24 1.14
C ASP A 9 10.50 -2.02 0.23
N ASN A 10 10.22 -2.17 -1.08
CA ASN A 10 10.24 -1.05 -2.02
C ASN A 10 9.17 -0.01 -1.69
N LEU A 11 7.95 -0.46 -1.35
CA LEU A 11 6.87 0.45 -0.94
C LEU A 11 7.24 1.22 0.32
N GLU A 12 7.91 0.59 1.29
CA GLU A 12 8.39 1.26 2.51
C GLU A 12 9.40 2.36 2.21
N ILE A 13 10.34 2.11 1.28
CA ILE A 13 11.31 3.12 0.81
C ILE A 13 10.58 4.27 0.12
N ILE A 14 9.65 3.99 -0.79
CA ILE A 14 8.89 5.01 -1.52
C ILE A 14 8.08 5.89 -0.56
N LEU A 15 7.48 5.30 0.48
CA LEU A 15 6.75 6.06 1.50
C LEU A 15 7.69 6.97 2.28
N ALA A 16 8.87 6.48 2.67
CA ALA A 16 9.87 7.30 3.36
C ALA A 16 10.37 8.47 2.49
N GLU A 17 10.62 8.24 1.20
CA GLU A 17 11.05 9.29 0.26
C GLU A 17 9.99 10.37 0.03
N LYS A 18 8.71 10.01 0.14
CA LYS A 18 7.58 10.93 -0.02
C LYS A 18 7.10 11.53 1.32
N ASP A 19 7.79 11.24 2.43
CA ASP A 19 7.39 11.63 3.79
C ASP A 19 5.93 11.24 4.11
N LEU A 20 5.54 10.03 3.72
CA LEU A 20 4.20 9.49 3.91
C LEU A 20 4.17 8.36 4.93
N THR A 21 3.18 8.41 5.81
CA THR A 21 2.87 7.30 6.72
C THR A 21 2.02 6.22 6.05
N TRP A 22 2.04 5.01 6.61
CA TRP A 22 1.15 3.91 6.19
C TRP A 22 -0.34 4.27 6.29
N ALA A 23 -0.71 5.08 7.29
CA ALA A 23 -2.09 5.53 7.46
C ALA A 23 -2.50 6.50 6.35
N GLU A 24 -1.60 7.39 5.92
CA GLU A 24 -1.86 8.31 4.81
C GLU A 24 -1.94 7.58 3.47
N LEU A 25 -1.05 6.61 3.23
CA LEU A 25 -1.18 5.71 2.08
C LEU A 25 -2.55 5.03 2.08
N ALA A 26 -2.96 4.42 3.20
CA ALA A 26 -4.24 3.74 3.30
C ALA A 26 -5.41 4.69 3.03
N ARG A 27 -5.36 5.93 3.55
CA ARG A 27 -6.40 6.94 3.28
C ARG A 27 -6.50 7.27 1.80
N LYS A 28 -5.36 7.41 1.11
CA LYS A 28 -5.31 7.68 -0.34
C LYS A 28 -5.83 6.48 -1.14
N VAL A 29 -5.36 5.27 -0.83
CA VAL A 29 -5.74 4.03 -1.52
C VAL A 29 -7.24 3.76 -1.38
N PHE A 30 -7.76 3.83 -0.16
CA PHE A 30 -9.16 3.51 0.15
C PHE A 30 -10.11 4.71 0.05
N LYS A 31 -9.66 5.85 -0.49
CA LYS A 31 -10.51 7.03 -0.68
C LYS A 31 -11.77 6.65 -1.47
N GLY A 32 -12.94 6.90 -0.90
CA GLY A 32 -14.25 6.56 -1.47
C GLY A 32 -14.74 5.14 -1.20
N GLN A 33 -13.99 4.32 -0.44
CA GLN A 33 -14.39 2.94 -0.07
C GLN A 33 -14.92 2.84 1.37
N TYR A 34 -15.01 3.96 2.08
CA TYR A 34 -15.53 4.04 3.44
C TYR A 34 -16.25 5.38 3.64
N VAL A 35 -17.26 5.37 4.50
CA VAL A 35 -17.95 6.57 4.99
C VAL A 35 -17.59 6.79 6.45
N TYR A 36 -17.50 5.72 7.23
CA TYR A 36 -17.28 5.79 8.67
C TYR A 36 -15.82 5.48 9.06
N PRO A 37 -15.32 6.05 10.17
CA PRO A 37 -13.97 5.75 10.67
C PRO A 37 -13.72 4.27 10.97
N SER A 38 -14.74 3.53 11.42
CA SER A 38 -14.65 2.10 11.71
C SER A 38 -14.41 1.25 10.47
N GLU A 39 -14.98 1.63 9.32
CA GLU A 39 -14.76 0.98 8.04
C GLU A 39 -13.33 1.21 7.54
N PHE A 40 -12.84 2.46 7.67
CA PHE A 40 -11.43 2.75 7.42
C PHE A 40 -10.52 1.90 8.31
N ASN A 41 -10.81 1.80 9.61
CA ASN A 41 -10.02 0.99 10.52
C ASN A 41 -9.95 -0.48 10.08
N ARG A 42 -11.06 -1.06 9.60
CA ARG A 42 -11.06 -2.43 9.06
C ARG A 42 -10.17 -2.56 7.81
N LEU A 43 -10.26 -1.62 6.88
CA LEU A 43 -9.42 -1.59 5.67
C LEU A 43 -7.94 -1.42 6.01
N TYR A 44 -7.63 -0.52 6.95
CA TYR A 44 -6.27 -0.28 7.41
C TYR A 44 -5.67 -1.51 8.10
N GLN A 45 -6.44 -2.19 8.97
CA GLN A 45 -5.99 -3.43 9.60
C GLN A 45 -5.77 -4.55 8.57
N LYS A 46 -6.61 -4.61 7.52
CA LYS A 46 -6.40 -5.54 6.42
C LYS A 46 -5.09 -5.25 5.68
N LEU A 47 -4.80 -3.99 5.35
CA LEU A 47 -3.53 -3.61 4.74
C LEU A 47 -2.34 -3.98 5.64
N ARG A 48 -2.42 -3.69 6.93
CA ARG A 48 -1.40 -4.04 7.92
C ARG A 48 -1.19 -5.56 7.99
N HIS A 49 -2.26 -6.35 7.98
CA HIS A 49 -2.17 -7.80 7.96
C HIS A 49 -1.41 -8.32 6.72
N TYR A 50 -1.70 -7.76 5.54
CA TYR A 50 -0.96 -8.10 4.32
C TYR A 50 0.53 -7.75 4.44
N LYS A 51 0.87 -6.54 4.92
CA LYS A 51 2.26 -6.14 5.14
C LYS A 51 2.98 -7.06 6.12
N SER A 52 2.42 -7.27 7.31
CA SER A 52 3.05 -8.05 8.39
C SER A 52 3.31 -9.49 8.00
N ASN A 53 2.40 -10.10 7.23
CA ASN A 53 2.55 -11.48 6.75
C ASN A 53 3.25 -11.56 5.39
N ARG A 54 3.78 -10.43 4.88
CA ARG A 54 4.37 -10.29 3.55
C ARG A 54 3.47 -10.88 2.47
N LEU A 55 2.14 -10.73 2.54
CA LEU A 55 1.24 -11.23 1.51
C LEU A 55 1.24 -10.29 0.31
N MET A 56 1.12 -10.85 -0.89
CA MET A 56 0.98 -10.04 -2.11
C MET A 56 -0.39 -9.36 -2.11
N PRO A 57 -0.48 -8.01 -2.24
CA PRO A 57 -1.77 -7.34 -2.38
C PRO A 57 -2.53 -7.80 -3.62
N GLN A 58 -3.84 -7.62 -3.57
CA GLN A 58 -4.68 -7.79 -4.77
C GLN A 58 -4.28 -6.78 -5.85
N THR A 59 -4.37 -7.16 -7.13
CA THR A 59 -3.98 -6.30 -8.26
C THR A 59 -4.61 -4.91 -8.20
N ARG A 60 -5.90 -4.81 -7.85
CA ARG A 60 -6.60 -3.52 -7.69
C ARG A 60 -5.97 -2.61 -6.63
N TRP A 61 -5.40 -3.17 -5.58
CA TRP A 61 -4.68 -2.38 -4.57
C TRP A 61 -3.34 -1.91 -5.11
N VAL A 62 -2.62 -2.75 -5.85
CA VAL A 62 -1.35 -2.38 -6.47
C VAL A 62 -1.56 -1.25 -7.48
N GLU A 63 -2.54 -1.38 -8.38
CA GLU A 63 -2.93 -0.34 -9.35
C GLU A 63 -3.27 0.98 -8.65
N ARG A 64 -4.02 0.89 -7.54
CA ARG A 64 -4.38 2.08 -6.76
C ARG A 64 -3.18 2.71 -6.06
N ILE A 65 -2.24 1.92 -5.54
CA ILE A 65 -1.00 2.39 -4.92
C ILE A 65 -0.15 3.14 -5.95
N VAL A 66 0.06 2.55 -7.13
CA VAL A 66 0.76 3.16 -8.27
C VAL A 66 0.13 4.51 -8.60
N LEU A 67 -1.19 4.55 -8.76
CA LEU A 67 -1.93 5.77 -9.07
C LEU A 67 -1.78 6.85 -7.98
N VAL A 68 -1.98 6.52 -6.70
CA VAL A 68 -2.02 7.54 -5.64
C VAL A 68 -0.64 8.00 -5.16
N LEU A 69 0.40 7.23 -5.46
CA LEU A 69 1.78 7.60 -5.21
C LEU A 69 2.44 8.25 -6.43
N GLU A 70 1.79 8.22 -7.60
CA GLU A 70 2.34 8.74 -8.86
C GLU A 70 3.74 8.14 -9.14
N ILE A 71 3.79 6.82 -9.10
CA ILE A 71 4.99 6.00 -9.35
C ILE A 71 4.72 5.05 -10.50
N ASP A 72 5.76 4.42 -11.03
CA ASP A 72 5.61 3.34 -11.99
C ASP A 72 5.42 1.99 -11.30
N TYR A 73 4.81 1.04 -12.01
CA TYR A 73 4.66 -0.33 -11.51
C TYR A 73 6.03 -0.95 -11.21
N GLU A 74 7.07 -0.58 -11.97
CA GLU A 74 8.43 -1.11 -11.81
C GLU A 74 9.08 -0.71 -10.48
N ASP A 75 8.76 0.48 -9.95
CA ASP A 75 9.29 0.95 -8.67
C ASP A 75 8.94 -0.02 -7.52
N LEU A 76 7.80 -0.72 -7.64
CA LEU A 76 7.33 -1.68 -6.65
C LEU A 76 7.99 -3.06 -6.76
N PHE A 77 8.61 -3.42 -7.90
CA PHE A 77 9.08 -4.80 -8.13
C PHE A 77 10.50 -4.94 -8.66
N LYS A 78 11.12 -3.86 -9.14
CA LYS A 78 12.42 -3.92 -9.82
C LYS A 78 13.50 -3.01 -9.23
N ARG A 79 13.16 -2.21 -8.22
CA ARG A 79 14.14 -1.49 -7.40
C ARG A 79 15.15 -2.45 -6.78
#